data_AF-A0A430FTM7-F1
#
_entry.id   AF-A0A430FTM7-F1
#
_cell.length_a   1.000
_cell.length_b   1.000
_cell.length_c   1.000
_cell.angle_alpha   90.00
_cell.angle_beta   90.00
_cell.angle_gamma   90.00
#
_symmetry.space_group_name_H-M   'P 1'
#
loop_
_entity.id
_entity.type
_entity.pdbx_description
1 polymer ?
#
loop_
_entity_poly.entity_id
_entity_poly.type
_entity_poly.pdbx_seq_one_letter_code
_entity_poly.pdbx_strand_id
1 'polypeptide(L)' 'MSLRELRLKRGLTQDQLAKKIPGMSRGRIAAYEGGHRAIDGMSLATALKFCDALHVSNPRKLLEPEGGHADDMDADA' A
#
# COMPACT_ATOMS: atom_id res chain seq x y z
N MET A 1 0.95 1.99 9.11
CA MET A 1 0.28 2.65 7.98
C MET A 1 -0.35 1.59 7.08
N SER A 2 -1.66 1.64 6.89
CA SER A 2 -2.37 0.76 5.95
C SER A 2 -1.99 1.05 4.48
N LEU A 3 -2.37 0.17 3.56
CA LEU A 3 -2.23 0.39 2.10
C LEU A 3 -2.85 1.73 1.66
N ARG A 4 -4.02 2.09 2.21
CA ARG A 4 -4.70 3.35 1.90
C ARG A 4 -3.92 4.54 2.44
N GLU A 5 -3.45 4.48 3.68
CA GLU A 5 -2.65 5.54 4.30
C GLU A 5 -1.34 5.76 3.54
N LEU A 6 -0.66 4.67 3.14
CA LEU A 6 0.54 4.73 2.31
C LEU A 6 0.25 5.42 0.97
N ARG A 7 -0.87 5.10 0.31
CA ARG A 7 -1.28 5.79 -0.93
C ARG A 7 -1.53 7.28 -0.71
N LEU A 8 -2.28 7.63 0.35
CA LEU A 8 -2.63 9.02 0.67
C LEU A 8 -1.40 9.84 1.06
N LYS A 9 -0.45 9.29 1.82
CA LYS A 9 0.84 9.94 2.15
C LYS A 9 1.66 10.28 0.90
N ARG A 10 1.42 9.58 -0.23
CA ARG A 10 2.04 9.89 -1.54
C ARG A 10 1.19 10.80 -2.44
N GLY A 11 0.06 11.30 -1.95
CA GLY A 11 -0.82 12.18 -2.73
C GLY A 11 -1.47 11.52 -3.94
N LEU A 12 -1.58 10.18 -3.93
CA LEU A 12 -2.11 9.42 -5.06
C LEU A 12 -3.60 9.13 -4.89
N THR A 13 -4.38 9.26 -5.96
CA THR A 13 -5.70 8.64 -6.06
C THR A 13 -5.59 7.14 -6.32
N GLN A 14 -6.67 6.37 -6.11
CA GLN A 14 -6.69 4.94 -6.44
C GLN A 14 -6.39 4.69 -7.93
N ASP A 15 -6.84 5.59 -8.82
CA ASP A 15 -6.59 5.50 -10.25
C ASP A 15 -5.12 5.75 -10.60
N GLN A 16 -4.50 6.73 -9.95
CA GLN A 16 -3.08 7.02 -10.12
C GLN A 16 -2.19 5.89 -9.60
N LEU A 17 -2.55 5.27 -8.47
CA LEU A 17 -1.84 4.08 -7.97
C LEU A 17 -1.99 2.90 -8.93
N ALA A 18 -3.21 2.67 -9.45
CA ALA A 18 -3.44 1.62 -10.43
C ALA A 18 -2.60 1.81 -11.70
N LYS A 19 -2.51 3.05 -12.22
CA LYS A 19 -1.67 3.39 -13.39
C LYS A 19 -0.18 3.13 -13.19
N LYS A 20 0.30 3.18 -11.94
CA LYS A 20 1.70 2.86 -11.59
C LYS A 20 1.97 1.35 -11.53
N ILE A 21 0.94 0.51 -11.40
CA ILE A 21 1.10 -0.94 -11.22
C ILE A 21 0.62 -1.68 -12.47
N PRO A 22 1.52 -2.37 -13.22
CA PRO A 22 1.14 -3.10 -14.42
C PRO A 22 0.05 -4.15 -14.16
N GLY A 23 -1.04 -4.07 -14.92
CA GLY A 23 -2.18 -4.98 -14.83
C GLY A 23 -3.15 -4.69 -13.67
N MET A 24 -3.00 -3.56 -12.99
CA MET A 24 -3.87 -3.17 -11.87
C MET A 24 -5.00 -2.25 -12.35
N SER A 25 -6.20 -2.47 -11.83
CA SER A 25 -7.35 -1.58 -12.04
C SER A 25 -7.66 -0.78 -10.78
N ARG A 26 -8.28 0.40 -10.94
CA ARG A 26 -8.78 1.19 -9.81
C ARG A 26 -9.67 0.37 -8.87
N GLY A 27 -10.57 -0.45 -9.43
CA GLY A 27 -11.45 -1.32 -8.65
C GLY A 27 -10.69 -2.37 -7.83
N ARG A 28 -9.56 -2.87 -8.35
CA ARG A 28 -8.71 -3.80 -7.61
C ARG A 28 -7.98 -3.13 -6.45
N ILE A 29 -7.51 -1.88 -6.64
CA ILE A 29 -6.99 -1.06 -5.53
C ILE A 29 -8.05 -0.88 -4.44
N ALA A 30 -9.26 -0.45 -4.83
CA ALA A 30 -10.36 -0.25 -3.90
C ALA A 30 -10.74 -1.53 -3.14
N ALA A 31 -10.70 -2.69 -3.80
CA ALA A 31 -10.99 -3.97 -3.16
C ALA A 31 -9.95 -4.36 -2.10
N TYR A 32 -8.67 -4.03 -2.28
CA TYR A 32 -7.65 -4.22 -1.24
C TYR A 32 -7.84 -3.23 -0.09
N GLU A 33 -8.06 -1.95 -0.38
CA GLU A 33 -8.26 -0.92 0.65
C GLU A 33 -9.53 -1.14 1.48
N GLY A 34 -10.59 -1.68 0.87
CA GLY A 34 -11.86 -1.99 1.53
C GLY A 34 -11.92 -3.39 2.16
N GLY A 35 -10.83 -4.16 2.13
CA GLY A 35 -10.78 -5.51 2.72
C GLY A 35 -11.55 -6.60 1.95
N HIS A 36 -12.19 -6.29 0.82
CA HIS A 36 -12.82 -7.30 -0.06
C HIS A 36 -11.80 -8.26 -0.68
N ARG A 37 -10.54 -7.84 -0.76
CA ARG A 37 -9.38 -8.70 -1.07
C ARG A 37 -8.40 -8.60 0.08
N ALA A 38 -8.05 -9.75 0.65
CA ALA A 38 -7.08 -9.83 1.71
C ALA A 38 -5.67 -9.52 1.19
N ILE A 39 -4.92 -8.67 1.89
CA ILE A 39 -3.56 -8.26 1.51
C ILE A 39 -2.55 -9.36 1.88
N ASP A 40 -2.79 -10.09 2.96
CA ASP A 40 -2.01 -11.26 3.42
C ASP A 40 -2.07 -12.43 2.43
N GLY A 41 -3.18 -12.60 1.70
CA GLY A 41 -3.35 -13.57 0.63
C GLY A 41 -2.81 -13.12 -0.74
N MET A 42 -2.19 -11.95 -0.83
CA MET A 42 -1.61 -11.44 -2.08
C MET A 42 -0.32 -12.18 -2.43
N SER A 43 -0.10 -12.48 -3.72
CA SER A 43 1.20 -12.99 -4.16
C SER A 43 2.33 -11.99 -3.86
N LEU A 44 3.49 -12.50 -3.44
CA LEU A 44 4.67 -11.67 -3.18
C LEU A 44 5.02 -10.75 -4.36
N ALA A 45 4.92 -11.26 -5.59
CA ALA A 45 5.16 -10.47 -6.79
C ALA A 45 4.23 -9.26 -6.91
N THR A 46 2.96 -9.38 -6.50
CA THR A 46 2.03 -8.24 -6.50
C THR A 46 2.36 -7.28 -5.35
N ALA A 47 2.71 -7.80 -4.17
CA ALA A 47 3.10 -6.98 -3.02
C ALA A 47 4.33 -6.11 -3.34
N LEU A 48 5.32 -6.67 -4.05
CA LEU A 48 6.49 -5.92 -4.51
C LEU A 48 6.13 -4.79 -5.47
N LYS A 49 5.19 -5.00 -6.40
CA LYS A 49 4.73 -3.91 -7.27
C LYS A 49 4.05 -2.77 -6.50
N PHE A 50 3.29 -3.10 -5.45
CA PHE A 50 2.74 -2.08 -4.54
C PHE A 50 3.85 -1.33 -3.81
N CYS A 51 4.85 -2.07 -3.31
CA CYS A 51 6.03 -1.51 -2.67
C CYS A 51 6.77 -0.54 -3.58
N ASP A 52 7.03 -0.91 -4.83
CA ASP A 52 7.68 -0.04 -5.82
C ASP A 52 6.86 1.22 -6.11
N ALA A 53 5.54 1.05 -6.35
CA ALA A 53 4.65 2.18 -6.67
C ALA A 53 4.46 3.16 -5.51
N LEU A 54 4.57 2.66 -4.26
CA LEU A 54 4.43 3.44 -3.03
C LEU A 54 5.78 3.84 -2.43
N HIS A 55 6.90 3.47 -3.06
CA HIS A 55 8.26 3.52 -2.53
C HIS A 55 8.36 3.08 -1.05
N VAL A 56 7.95 1.85 -0.79
CA VAL A 56 8.00 1.18 0.51
C VAL A 56 8.95 -0.01 0.40
N SER A 57 10.01 -0.06 1.19
CA SER A 57 11.01 -1.12 1.08
C SER A 57 10.59 -2.45 1.74
N ASN A 58 9.67 -2.40 2.71
CA ASN A 58 9.25 -3.57 3.48
C ASN A 58 7.79 -3.94 3.16
N PRO A 59 7.54 -5.08 2.47
CA PRO A 59 6.18 -5.53 2.15
C PRO A 59 5.27 -5.77 3.35
N ARG A 60 5.83 -6.01 4.56
CA ARG A 60 5.02 -6.15 5.78
C ARG A 60 4.23 -4.88 6.12
N LYS A 61 4.71 -3.70 5.69
CA LYS A 61 3.99 -2.44 5.88
C LYS A 61 2.62 -2.43 5.21
N LEU A 62 2.42 -3.23 4.15
CA LEU A 62 1.11 -3.34 3.49
C LEU A 62 0.05 -4.02 4.37
N LEU A 63 0.47 -4.77 5.38
CA LEU A 63 -0.39 -5.56 6.28
C LEU A 63 -0.76 -4.80 7.56
N GLU A 64 -0.19 -3.63 7.78
CA GLU A 64 -0.45 -2.86 8.99
C GLU A 64 -1.91 -2.36 9.01
N PRO A 65 -2.59 -2.45 10.16
CA PRO A 65 -3.94 -1.90 10.28
C PRO A 65 -3.94 -0.38 10.12
N GLU A 66 -5.08 0.18 9.74
CA GLU A 66 -5.31 1.64 9.76
C GLU A 66 -5.02 2.17 11.18
N GLY A 67 -4.21 3.23 11.29
CA GLY A 67 -3.78 3.78 12.58
C GLY A 67 -2.60 3.07 13.26
N GLY A 68 -2.00 2.03 12.66
CA GLY A 68 -0.76 1.43 13.16
C GLY A 68 0.45 2.36 12.95
N HIS A 69 0.84 3.11 13.97
CA HIS A 69 2.00 4.00 13.97
C HIS A 69 3.19 3.35 14.69
N ALA A 70 4.25 3.01 13.96
CA ALA A 70 5.49 2.49 14.56
C ALA A 70 6.79 3.14 14.05
N ASP A 71 6.76 3.99 13.01
CA ASP A 71 7.97 4.28 12.22
C ASP A 71 8.38 5.76 12.08
N ASP A 72 7.82 6.70 12.85
CA ASP A 72 8.30 8.12 12.83
C ASP A 72 8.88 8.57 14.21
N MET A 73 9.47 7.67 15.01
CA MET A 73 10.13 8.00 16.30
C MET A 73 11.69 8.04 16.28
N ASP A 74 12.34 7.92 15.13
CA ASP A 74 13.81 8.03 15.04
C ASP A 74 14.23 8.91 13.86
N ALA A 75 14.24 10.23 14.05
CA ALA A 75 15.01 11.19 13.24
C ALA A 75 15.05 12.59 13.88
N ASP A 76 15.47 12.72 15.14
CA ASP A 76 16.27 13.89 15.56
C ASP A 76 16.91 13.59 16.92
N ALA A 77 18.24 13.53 16.90
CA ALA A 77 19.13 13.39 18.04
C ALA A 77 19.80 14.74 18.31
#